data_AF-A0A7V6GCU2-F1
#
_entry.id   AF-A0A7V6GCU2-F1
#
_cell.length_a   1.000
_cell.length_b   1.000
_cell.length_c   1.000
_cell.angle_alpha   90.00
_cell.angle_beta   90.00
_cell.angle_gamma   90.00
#
_symmetry.space_group_name_H-M   'P 1'
#
loop_
_entity.id
_entity.type
_entity.pdbx_description
1 polymer ?
#
loop_
_entity_poly.entity_id
_entity_poly.type
_entity_poly.pdbx_seq_one_letter_code
_entity_poly.pdbx_strand_id
1 'polypeptide(L)' 'VAGRSDLIAHLENKKELPLKQIEGLVSVSRKTLERQRKYIIAMAIIICGEFKFLKEYLHKAL' A
#
# COMPACT_ATOMS: atom_id res chain seq x y z
N VAL A 1 9.67 -3.98 -15.15
CA VAL A 1 9.44 -4.49 -13.78
C VAL A 1 9.77 -3.45 -12.68
N ALA A 2 10.29 -2.25 -13.00
CA ALA A 2 10.77 -1.28 -12.00
C ALA A 2 9.69 -0.61 -11.09
N GLY A 3 8.46 -0.37 -11.55
CA GLY A 3 7.53 0.54 -10.82
C GLY A 3 6.99 0.09 -9.47
N ARG A 4 7.09 -1.20 -9.08
CA ARG A 4 6.60 -1.69 -7.78
C ARG A 4 7.55 -1.39 -6.63
N SER A 5 8.86 -1.40 -6.89
CA SER A 5 9.89 -1.20 -5.88
C SER A 5 9.99 0.28 -5.46
N ASP A 6 9.82 1.21 -6.40
CA ASP A 6 9.90 2.65 -6.13
C ASP A 6 8.75 3.15 -5.24
N LEU A 7 7.54 2.63 -5.45
CA LEU A 7 6.36 2.96 -4.62
C LEU A 7 6.55 2.53 -3.17
N ILE A 8 7.08 1.32 -2.98
CA ILE A 8 7.36 0.75 -1.67
C ILE A 8 8.49 1.55 -0.99
N ALA A 9 9.57 1.85 -1.71
CA ALA A 9 10.67 2.66 -1.18
C ALA A 9 10.22 4.08 -0.76
N HIS A 10 9.29 4.69 -1.51
CA HIS A 10 8.66 5.96 -1.13
C HIS A 10 7.77 5.84 0.11
N LEU A 11 6.98 4.76 0.21
CA LEU A 11 6.17 4.46 1.39
C LEU A 11 7.04 4.22 2.63
N GLU A 12 8.17 3.52 2.49
CA GLU A 12 9.10 3.24 3.60
C GLU A 12 9.87 4.50 4.05
N ASN A 13 10.33 5.34 3.12
CA ASN A 13 11.08 6.55 3.46
C ASN A 13 10.19 7.69 3.95
N LYS A 14 9.06 7.95 3.29
CA LYS A 14 8.19 9.10 3.61
C LYS A 14 7.03 8.75 4.54
N LYS A 15 6.69 7.47 4.72
CA LYS A 15 5.47 7.02 5.43
C LYS A 15 4.18 7.64 4.86
N GLU A 16 4.23 8.07 3.60
CA GLU A 16 3.12 8.72 2.92
C GLU A 16 2.68 7.87 1.74
N LEU A 17 1.36 7.82 1.52
CA LEU A 17 0.80 7.12 0.37
C LEU A 17 1.04 7.97 -0.90
N PRO A 18 1.75 7.46 -1.92
CA PRO A 18 1.94 8.18 -3.18
C PRO A 18 0.65 8.15 -4.02
N LEU A 19 -0.35 8.93 -3.58
CA LEU A 19 -1.69 9.04 -4.19
C LEU A 19 -1.59 9.32 -5.70
N LYS A 20 -0.72 10.25 -6.10
CA LYS A 20 -0.50 10.62 -7.52
C LYS A 20 -0.06 9.44 -8.39
N GLN A 21 0.73 8.51 -7.85
CA GLN A 21 1.20 7.35 -8.62
C GLN A 21 0.17 6.22 -8.60
N ILE A 22 -0.57 6.06 -7.50
CA ILE A 22 -1.58 4.99 -7.35
C ILE A 22 -2.86 5.31 -8.10
N GLU A 23 -3.24 6.58 -8.20
CA GLU A 23 -4.43 7.02 -8.94
C GLU A 23 -4.38 6.65 -10.43
N GLY A 24 -3.19 6.62 -11.04
CA GLY A 24 -3.01 6.16 -12.42
C GLY A 24 -2.94 4.64 -12.58
N LEU A 25 -2.82 3.90 -11.46
CA LEU A 25 -2.64 2.44 -11.44
C LEU A 25 -3.87 1.69 -10.94
N VAL A 26 -4.84 2.38 -10.32
CA VAL A 26 -6.00 1.77 -9.68
C VAL A 26 -7.26 2.52 -10.09
N SER A 27 -8.32 1.80 -10.46
CA SER A 27 -9.62 2.37 -10.87
C SER A 27 -10.45 2.98 -9.72
N VAL A 28 -9.84 3.29 -8.57
CA VAL A 28 -10.54 3.87 -7.41
C VAL A 28 -10.41 5.40 -7.42
N SER A 29 -11.49 6.10 -7.08
CA SER A 29 -11.50 7.57 -7.05
C SER A 29 -10.55 8.13 -5.98
N ARG A 30 -9.94 9.30 -6.22
CA ARG A 30 -9.13 10.05 -5.24
C ARG A 30 -9.79 10.13 -3.88
N LYS A 31 -11.10 10.43 -3.84
CA LYS A 31 -11.87 10.54 -2.59
C LYS A 31 -11.84 9.26 -1.75
N THR A 32 -11.89 8.10 -2.40
CA THR A 32 -11.82 6.78 -1.74
C THR A 32 -10.40 6.51 -1.25
N LEU A 33 -9.40 6.82 -2.09
CA LEU A 33 -8.00 6.60 -1.79
C LEU A 33 -7.52 7.47 -0.61
N GLU A 34 -7.95 8.73 -0.55
CA GLU A 34 -7.68 9.62 0.58
C GLU A 34 -8.35 9.16 1.87
N ARG A 35 -9.61 8.68 1.80
CA ARG A 35 -10.34 8.15 2.97
C ARG A 35 -9.68 6.88 3.51
N GLN A 36 -9.19 6.00 2.63
CA GLN A 36 -8.54 4.75 3.02
C GLN A 36 -7.01 4.84 3.14
N ARG A 37 -6.42 6.04 3.04
CA ARG A 37 -4.95 6.22 3.00
C ARG A 37 -4.21 5.51 4.13
N LYS A 38 -4.72 5.56 5.36
CA LYS A 38 -4.11 4.90 6.54
C LYS A 38 -4.17 3.38 6.41
N TYR A 39 -5.28 2.85 5.90
CA TYR A 39 -5.46 1.42 5.66
C TYR A 39 -4.51 0.90 4.58
N ILE A 40 -4.37 1.65 3.49
CA ILE A 40 -3.49 1.26 2.38
C ILE A 40 -2.02 1.29 2.84
N ILE A 41 -1.60 2.31 3.60
CA ILE A 41 -0.25 2.37 4.19
C ILE A 41 -0.03 1.19 5.13
N ALA A 42 -0.98 0.89 6.03
CA ALA A 42 -0.85 -0.25 6.94
C ALA A 42 -0.73 -1.58 6.19
N MET A 43 -1.58 -1.81 5.17
CA MET A 43 -1.50 -3.02 4.34
C MET A 43 -0.17 -3.10 3.59
N ALA A 44 0.32 -1.98 3.02
CA ALA A 44 1.61 -1.95 2.35
C ALA A 44 2.76 -2.29 3.30
N ILE A 45 2.75 -1.77 4.52
CA ILE A 45 3.75 -2.09 5.57
C ILE A 45 3.66 -3.56 5.97
N ILE A 46 2.45 -4.11 6.14
CA ILE A 46 2.25 -5.52 6.51
C ILE A 46 2.74 -6.46 5.40
N ILE A 47 2.46 -6.11 4.14
CA ILE A 47 2.85 -6.89 2.97
C ILE A 47 4.37 -6.77 2.70
N CYS A 48 4.95 -5.58 2.87
CA CYS A 48 6.37 -5.33 2.66
C CYS A 48 7.24 -5.83 3.80
N GLY A 49 6.86 -5.56 5.04
CA GLY A 49 7.59 -5.99 6.24
C GLY A 49 7.54 -7.50 6.46
N GLU A 50 8.41 -8.03 7.31
CA GLU A 50 8.47 -9.46 7.66
C GLU A 50 7.42 -9.89 8.68
N PHE A 51 6.18 -9.44 8.51
CA PHE A 51 5.08 -9.78 9.42
C PHE A 51 4.41 -11.10 9.03
N LYS A 52 5.11 -12.22 9.26
CA LYS A 52 4.67 -13.57 8.84
C LYS A 52 3.26 -13.91 9.33
N PHE A 53 2.96 -13.66 10.61
CA PHE A 53 1.65 -13.92 11.19
C PHE A 53 0.56 -13.01 10.60
N LEU A 54 0.80 -11.71 10.48
CA LEU A 54 -0.20 -10.78 9.92
C LEU A 54 -0.47 -11.05 8.43
N LYS A 55 0.56 -11.43 7.65
CA LYS A 55 0.40 -11.88 6.26
C LYS A 55 -0.48 -13.11 6.18
N GLU A 56 -0.33 -14.06 7.10
CA GLU A 56 -1.14 -15.26 7.17
C GLU A 56 -2.62 -14.95 7.47
N TYR A 57 -2.88 -14.00 8.38
CA TYR A 57 -4.24 -13.49 8.64
C TYR A 57 -4.87 -12.80 7.43
N LEU A 58 -4.10 -12.01 6.68
CA LEU A 58 -4.55 -11.35 5.46
C LEU A 58 -4.86 -12.35 4.33
N HIS A 59 -3.99 -13.35 4.14
CA HIS A 59 -4.18 -14.39 3.13
C HIS A 59 -5.41 -15.26 3.42
N LYS A 60 -5.74 -15.48 4.70
CA LYS A 60 -6.92 -16.25 5.07
C LYS A 60 -8.25 -15.49 4.91
N ALA A 61 -8.19 -14.16 4.79
CA ALA A 61 -9.35 -13.28 4.70
C ALA A 61 -9.67 -12.81 3.26
N LEU A 62 -8.74 -12.94 2.32
CA LEU A 62 -8.88 -12.69 0.89
C LEU A 62 -9.27 -13.98 0.15
#